data_AF-A0A2D6UUL8-F1
#
_entry.id   AF-A0A2D6UUL8-F1
#
_cell.length_a   1.000
_cell.length_b   1.000
_cell.length_c   1.000
_cell.angle_alpha   90.00
_cell.angle_beta   90.00
_cell.angle_gamma   90.00
#
_symmetry.space_group_name_H-M   'P 1'
#
loop_
_entity.id
_entity.type
_entity.pdbx_description
1 polymer ?
#
loop_
_entity_poly.entity_id
_entity_poly.type
_entity_poly.pdbx_seq_one_letter_code
_entity_poly.pdbx_strand_id
1 'polypeptide(L)'
;MKPAQQQQVLELLLRLARESLGEQDFAALFDGEPTRISEVTLALRDNEPFLRLLRSRLAAVSRVAGALELPGAGRLAEWLGDDCDPCLVDRAVEGYDLLYRILLELDELLLWTGWPLLGTLHDPAAALKE
;
A
#
# COMPACT_ATOMS: atom_id res chain seq x y z
N MET A 1 3.73 -3.97 -15.17
CA MET A 1 3.65 -2.68 -14.44
C MET A 1 4.36 -1.62 -15.28
N LYS A 2 3.77 -0.42 -15.46
CA LYS A 2 4.41 0.69 -16.19
C LYS A 2 5.45 1.40 -15.30
N PRO A 3 6.45 2.11 -15.84
CA PRO A 3 7.47 2.80 -15.01
C PRO A 3 6.91 3.78 -13.98
N ALA A 4 5.90 4.57 -14.34
CA ALA A 4 5.25 5.50 -13.40
C ALA A 4 4.58 4.75 -12.24
N GLN A 5 3.94 3.63 -12.51
CA GLN A 5 3.28 2.79 -11.51
C GLN A 5 4.30 2.10 -10.59
N GLN A 6 5.47 1.70 -11.12
CA GLN A 6 6.56 1.16 -10.31
C GLN A 6 7.06 2.18 -9.28
N GLN A 7 7.21 3.43 -9.69
CA GLN A 7 7.61 4.50 -8.80
C GLN A 7 6.60 4.72 -7.67
N GLN A 8 5.30 4.68 -7.98
CA GLN A 8 4.24 4.86 -6.98
C GLN A 8 4.18 3.72 -5.96
N VAL A 9 4.34 2.46 -6.42
CA VAL A 9 4.44 1.29 -5.53
C VAL A 9 5.62 1.45 -4.59
N LEU A 10 6.78 1.85 -5.12
CA LEU A 10 7.98 2.06 -4.34
C LEU A 10 7.77 3.14 -3.26
N GLU A 11 7.23 4.30 -3.65
CA GLU A 11 6.97 5.40 -2.71
C GLU A 11 5.99 4.98 -1.61
N LEU A 12 4.94 4.24 -1.95
CA LEU A 12 4.00 3.70 -0.97
C LEU A 12 4.70 2.78 0.04
N LEU A 13 5.47 1.80 -0.45
CA LEU A 13 6.17 0.86 0.41
C LEU A 13 7.15 1.58 1.36
N LEU A 14 7.92 2.53 0.83
CA LEU A 14 8.90 3.28 1.62
C LEU A 14 8.25 4.17 2.67
N ARG A 15 7.10 4.74 2.35
CA ARG A 15 6.39 5.58 3.30
C ARG A 15 5.78 4.77 4.45
N LEU A 16 5.17 3.63 4.14
CA LEU A 16 4.67 2.70 5.15
C LEU A 16 5.82 2.11 5.99
N ALA A 17 6.97 1.83 5.38
CA ALA A 17 8.17 1.39 6.08
C ALA A 17 8.65 2.44 7.09
N ARG A 18 8.78 3.71 6.68
CA ARG A 18 9.12 4.81 7.59
C ARG A 18 8.13 4.97 8.74
N GLU A 19 6.84 4.88 8.46
CA GLU A 19 5.80 4.99 9.50
C GLU A 19 5.87 3.84 10.51
N SER A 20 6.10 2.61 10.04
CA SER A 20 6.15 1.43 10.90
C SER A 20 7.43 1.29 11.72
N LEU A 21 8.56 1.73 11.16
CA LEU A 21 9.90 1.55 11.73
C LEU A 21 10.42 2.79 12.45
N GLY A 22 9.99 3.98 12.03
CA GLY A 22 10.69 5.22 12.36
C GLY A 22 12.00 5.37 11.58
N GLU A 23 12.52 6.60 11.53
CA GLU A 23 13.64 6.96 10.65
C GLU A 23 14.94 6.21 10.96
N GLN A 24 15.23 5.91 12.24
CA GLN A 24 16.47 5.22 12.62
C GLN A 24 16.49 3.76 12.15
N ASP A 25 15.42 3.02 12.42
CA ASP A 25 15.32 1.61 12.02
C ASP A 25 15.13 1.48 10.50
N PHE A 26 14.45 2.44 9.86
CA PHE A 26 14.37 2.52 8.40
C PHE A 26 15.77 2.68 7.77
N ALA A 27 16.58 3.60 8.27
CA ALA A 27 17.96 3.81 7.79
C ALA A 27 18.90 2.65 8.13
N ALA A 28 18.60 1.86 9.16
CA ALA A 28 19.34 0.64 9.46
C ALA A 28 18.93 -0.52 8.54
N LEU A 29 17.66 -0.57 8.13
CA LEU A 29 17.12 -1.58 7.22
C LEU A 29 17.60 -1.35 5.77
N PHE A 30 17.79 -0.09 5.37
CA PHE A 30 18.24 0.29 4.03
C PHE A 30 19.50 1.16 4.11
N ASP A 31 20.60 0.72 3.49
CA ASP A 31 21.85 1.49 3.37
C ASP A 31 21.71 2.61 2.32
N GLY A 32 20.88 3.62 2.63
CA GLY A 32 20.46 4.70 1.73
C GLY A 32 19.03 4.55 1.22
N GLU A 33 18.58 5.46 0.33
CA GLU A 33 17.23 5.38 -0.26
C GLU A 33 17.16 4.23 -1.27
N PRO A 34 16.40 3.16 -0.99
CA PRO A 34 16.32 2.04 -1.91
C PRO A 34 15.49 2.43 -3.14
N THR A 35 15.96 2.05 -4.32
CA THR A 35 15.33 2.45 -5.61
C THR A 35 14.65 1.29 -6.33
N ARG A 36 14.79 0.06 -5.83
CA ARG A 36 14.24 -1.15 -6.46
C ARG A 36 13.18 -1.79 -5.59
N ILE A 37 11.98 -1.96 -6.16
CA ILE A 37 10.84 -2.62 -5.51
C ILE A 37 11.23 -4.00 -4.99
N SER A 38 12.03 -4.78 -5.73
CA SER A 38 12.45 -6.13 -5.30
C SER A 38 13.29 -6.12 -4.03
N GLU A 39 14.20 -5.16 -3.89
CA GLU A 39 15.06 -5.03 -2.70
C GLU A 39 14.21 -4.62 -1.49
N VAL A 40 13.32 -3.65 -1.69
CA VAL A 40 12.38 -3.18 -0.66
C VAL A 40 11.43 -4.29 -0.22
N THR A 41 10.82 -5.00 -1.18
CA THR A 41 9.88 -6.09 -0.92
C THR A 41 10.55 -7.19 -0.10
N LEU A 42 11.77 -7.61 -0.49
CA LEU A 42 12.51 -8.64 0.23
C LEU A 42 12.80 -8.24 1.68
N ALA A 43 13.26 -7.01 1.91
CA ALA A 43 13.58 -6.52 3.25
C ALA A 43 12.34 -6.41 4.14
N LEU A 44 11.20 -6.02 3.57
CA LEU A 44 9.96 -5.78 4.33
C LEU A 44 9.18 -7.06 4.65
N ARG A 45 9.36 -8.14 3.88
CA ARG A 45 8.73 -9.45 4.13
C ARG A 45 9.11 -10.05 5.48
N ASP A 46 10.27 -9.74 6.01
CA ASP A 46 10.76 -10.26 7.29
C ASP A 46 10.62 -9.23 8.43
N ASN A 47 9.97 -8.10 8.17
CA ASN A 47 9.89 -6.99 9.10
C ASN A 47 8.54 -6.94 9.82
N GLU A 48 8.49 -7.50 11.03
CA GLU A 48 7.27 -7.63 11.83
C GLU A 48 6.52 -6.29 12.12
N PRO A 49 7.19 -5.17 12.47
CA PRO A 49 6.51 -3.87 12.58
C PRO A 49 5.81 -3.45 11.29
N PHE A 50 6.47 -3.59 10.15
CA PHE A 50 5.91 -3.26 8.85
C PHE A 50 4.73 -4.17 8.49
N LEU A 51 4.87 -5.49 8.65
CA LEU A 51 3.81 -6.45 8.33
C LEU A 51 2.53 -6.18 9.13
N ARG A 52 2.66 -5.88 10.43
CA ARG A 52 1.52 -5.52 11.28
C ARG A 52 0.84 -4.23 10.82
N LEU A 53 1.62 -3.21 10.45
CA LEU A 53 1.07 -1.96 9.91
C LEU A 53 0.34 -2.23 8.58
N LEU A 54 0.98 -2.94 7.65
CA LEU A 54 0.42 -3.26 6.33
C LEU A 54 -0.90 -4.03 6.47
N ARG A 55 -0.93 -5.11 7.27
CA ARG A 55 -2.15 -5.88 7.54
C ARG A 55 -3.24 -5.00 8.12
N SER A 56 -2.92 -4.17 9.11
CA SER A 56 -3.89 -3.27 9.76
C SER A 56 -4.50 -2.27 8.75
N ARG A 57 -3.67 -1.66 7.91
CA ARG A 57 -4.10 -0.73 6.86
C ARG A 57 -4.97 -1.42 5.82
N LEU A 58 -4.55 -2.58 5.32
CA LEU A 58 -5.32 -3.36 4.36
C LEU A 58 -6.66 -3.83 4.95
N ALA A 59 -6.69 -4.24 6.22
CA ALA A 59 -7.92 -4.63 6.91
C ALA A 59 -8.89 -3.45 7.09
N ALA A 60 -8.39 -2.24 7.35
CA ALA A 60 -9.21 -1.05 7.40
C ALA A 60 -9.83 -0.75 6.02
N VAL A 61 -9.02 -0.77 4.95
CA VAL A 61 -9.49 -0.56 3.57
C VAL A 61 -10.52 -1.63 3.19
N SER A 62 -10.21 -2.91 3.42
CA SER A 62 -11.10 -4.04 3.11
C SER A 62 -12.45 -3.91 3.82
N ARG A 63 -12.47 -3.51 5.09
CA ARG A 63 -13.71 -3.32 5.85
C ARG A 63 -14.58 -2.21 5.28
N VAL A 64 -13.99 -1.05 5.00
CA VAL A 64 -14.74 0.10 4.46
C VAL A 64 -15.21 -0.18 3.03
N ALA A 65 -14.31 -0.68 2.17
CA ALA A 65 -14.63 -1.07 0.80
C ALA A 65 -15.72 -2.15 0.76
N GLY A 66 -15.67 -3.14 1.67
CA GLY A 66 -16.69 -4.18 1.79
C GLY A 66 -18.05 -3.64 2.25
N ALA A 67 -18.07 -2.70 3.20
CA ALA A 67 -19.30 -2.06 3.67
C ALA A 67 -19.96 -1.20 2.58
N LEU A 68 -19.18 -0.67 1.65
CA LEU A 68 -19.65 0.10 0.48
C LEU A 68 -19.83 -0.75 -0.78
N GLU A 69 -19.62 -2.07 -0.67
CA GLU A 69 -19.72 -3.02 -1.78
C GLU A 69 -18.85 -2.66 -3.00
N LEU A 70 -17.67 -2.06 -2.77
CA LEU A 70 -16.78 -1.63 -3.85
C LEU A 70 -16.20 -2.82 -4.64
N PRO A 71 -16.04 -2.70 -5.97
CA PRO A 71 -15.36 -3.68 -6.79
C PRO A 71 -13.98 -4.02 -6.22
N GLY A 72 -13.71 -5.31 -6.00
CA GLY A 72 -12.42 -5.78 -5.50
C GLY A 72 -12.30 -5.91 -3.98
N ALA A 73 -13.30 -5.46 -3.20
CA ALA A 73 -13.29 -5.60 -1.75
C ALA A 73 -13.16 -7.07 -1.28
N GLY A 74 -13.83 -7.99 -1.99
CA GLY A 74 -13.74 -9.43 -1.71
C GLY A 74 -12.33 -9.99 -1.88
N ARG A 75 -11.58 -9.50 -2.88
CA ARG A 75 -10.20 -9.93 -3.11
C ARG A 75 -9.23 -9.43 -2.05
N LEU A 76 -9.46 -8.23 -1.50
CA LEU A 76 -8.72 -7.77 -0.31
C LEU A 76 -9.02 -8.62 0.92
N ALA A 77 -10.28 -9.04 1.09
CA ALA A 77 -10.66 -9.93 2.18
C ALA A 77 -9.99 -11.31 2.04
N GLU A 78 -9.90 -11.85 0.83
CA GLU A 78 -9.15 -13.09 0.53
C GLU A 78 -7.68 -12.96 0.93
N TRP A 79 -7.01 -11.88 0.55
CA TRP A 79 -5.59 -11.66 0.90
C TRP A 79 -5.34 -11.66 2.41
N LEU A 80 -6.28 -11.11 3.19
CA LEU A 80 -6.21 -11.00 4.65
C LEU A 80 -6.61 -12.29 5.37
N GLY A 81 -7.40 -13.15 4.71
CA GLY A 81 -7.83 -14.44 5.22
C GLY A 81 -6.76 -15.52 5.16
N ASP A 82 -5.78 -15.36 4.26
CA ASP A 82 -4.62 -16.22 4.19
C ASP A 82 -3.67 -15.99 5.39
N ASP A 83 -3.25 -17.06 6.06
CA ASP A 83 -2.29 -17.04 7.18
C ASP A 83 -0.84 -16.93 6.67
N CYS A 84 -0.56 -15.86 5.90
CA CYS A 84 0.77 -15.54 5.42
C CYS A 84 0.96 -14.02 5.36
N ASP A 85 1.46 -13.45 6.45
CA ASP A 85 1.75 -12.02 6.54
C ASP A 85 2.85 -11.57 5.57
N PRO A 86 3.97 -12.30 5.39
CA PRO A 86 4.98 -11.94 4.39
C PRO A 86 4.40 -11.88 2.96
N CYS A 87 3.45 -12.75 2.64
CA CYS A 87 2.79 -12.76 1.33
C CYS A 87 1.95 -11.50 1.07
N LEU A 88 1.54 -10.76 2.11
CA LEU A 88 0.79 -9.52 1.96
C LEU A 88 1.60 -8.44 1.24
N VAL A 89 2.93 -8.44 1.41
CA VAL A 89 3.81 -7.49 0.71
C VAL A 89 3.73 -7.72 -0.80
N ASP A 90 3.83 -8.98 -1.22
CA ASP A 90 3.77 -9.37 -2.64
C ASP A 90 2.41 -9.09 -3.23
N ARG A 91 1.34 -9.46 -2.52
CA ARG A 91 -0.02 -9.20 -2.94
C ARG A 91 -0.28 -7.69 -3.09
N ALA A 92 0.24 -6.86 -2.18
CA ALA A 92 0.11 -5.41 -2.27
C ALA A 92 0.88 -4.82 -3.47
N VAL A 93 2.06 -5.36 -3.79
CA VAL A 93 2.85 -4.96 -4.97
C VAL A 93 2.19 -5.41 -6.27
N GLU A 94 1.85 -6.69 -6.39
CA GLU A 94 1.28 -7.29 -7.60
C GLU A 94 -0.14 -6.80 -7.87
N GLY A 95 -0.92 -6.60 -6.81
CA GLY A 95 -2.29 -6.10 -6.89
C GLY A 95 -2.41 -4.62 -6.59
N TYR A 96 -1.33 -3.84 -6.75
CA TYR A 96 -1.35 -2.39 -6.55
C TYR A 96 -2.45 -1.69 -7.36
N ASP A 97 -2.72 -2.12 -8.60
CA ASP A 97 -3.79 -1.54 -9.42
C ASP A 97 -5.18 -1.71 -8.80
N LEU A 98 -5.40 -2.82 -8.09
CA LEU A 98 -6.66 -3.08 -7.39
C LEU A 98 -6.77 -2.17 -6.17
N LEU A 99 -5.70 -2.12 -5.36
CA LEU A 99 -5.62 -1.25 -4.19
C LEU A 99 -5.87 0.20 -4.61
N TYR A 100 -5.17 0.66 -5.64
CA TYR A 100 -5.26 2.01 -6.16
C TYR A 100 -6.69 2.37 -6.59
N ARG A 101 -7.39 1.50 -7.31
CA ARG A 101 -8.78 1.74 -7.71
C ARG A 101 -9.75 1.83 -6.53
N ILE A 102 -9.66 0.89 -5.59
CA ILE A 102 -10.48 0.92 -4.37
C ILE A 102 -10.24 2.22 -3.61
N LEU A 103 -8.97 2.62 -3.52
CA LEU A 103 -8.55 3.82 -2.83
C LEU A 103 -9.09 5.10 -3.51
N LEU A 104 -9.07 5.18 -4.85
CA LEU A 104 -9.69 6.27 -5.59
C LEU A 104 -11.21 6.34 -5.37
N GLU A 105 -11.91 5.22 -5.46
CA GLU A 105 -13.36 5.17 -5.25
C GLU A 105 -13.74 5.59 -3.81
N LEU A 106 -12.94 5.20 -2.82
CA LEU A 106 -13.13 5.62 -1.44
C LEU A 106 -12.95 7.13 -1.26
N ASP A 107 -11.96 7.73 -1.93
CA ASP A 107 -11.73 9.18 -1.89
C ASP A 107 -12.93 9.94 -2.50
N GLU A 108 -13.41 9.50 -3.67
CA GLU A 108 -14.57 10.08 -4.35
C GLU A 108 -15.85 10.01 -3.51
N LEU A 109 -16.12 8.86 -2.90
CA LEU A 109 -17.38 8.61 -2.18
C LEU A 109 -17.41 9.24 -0.79
N LEU A 110 -16.28 9.25 -0.09
CA LEU A 110 -16.23 9.67 1.31
C LEU A 110 -15.67 11.08 1.51
N LEU A 111 -15.13 11.71 0.45
CA LEU A 111 -14.38 12.98 0.53
C LEU A 111 -13.41 12.96 1.72
N TRP A 112 -12.79 11.79 1.95
CA TRP A 112 -12.27 11.45 3.25
C TRP A 112 -10.91 12.10 3.48
N THR A 113 -10.88 13.13 4.33
CA THR A 113 -9.64 13.82 4.71
C THR A 113 -8.70 12.98 5.60
N GLY A 114 -9.08 11.75 5.98
CA GLY A 114 -8.29 10.84 6.84
C GLY A 114 -7.12 10.15 6.12
N TRP A 115 -6.79 10.63 4.93
CA TRP A 115 -5.91 10.03 3.94
C TRP A 115 -4.44 10.52 3.86
N PRO A 116 -3.75 11.08 4.89
CA PRO A 116 -2.43 11.68 4.65
C PRO A 116 -1.33 10.75 4.15
N LEU A 117 -1.52 9.43 4.01
CA LEU A 117 -0.47 8.48 3.61
C LEU A 117 -0.68 7.78 2.27
N LEU A 118 -1.93 7.53 1.85
CA LEU A 118 -2.25 6.95 0.53
C LEU A 118 -2.74 8.01 -0.47
N GLY A 119 -3.30 9.12 0.01
CA GLY A 119 -3.89 10.17 -0.85
C GLY A 119 -2.96 11.20 -1.42
N THR A 120 -1.89 11.48 -0.73
CA THR A 120 -0.88 12.43 -1.20
C THR A 120 0.03 11.87 -2.30
N LEU A 121 -0.12 10.59 -2.69
CA LEU A 121 0.63 10.01 -3.81
C LEU A 121 -0.02 10.29 -5.17
N HIS A 122 -1.29 10.70 -5.19
CA HIS A 122 -2.04 10.92 -6.42
C HIS A 122 -2.85 12.19 -6.29
N ASP A 123 -2.50 13.19 -7.08
CA ASP A 123 -3.51 14.10 -7.60
C ASP A 123 -4.25 13.32 -8.71
N PRO A 124 -5.46 12.78 -8.47
CA PRO A 124 -6.21 12.08 -9.50
C PRO A 124 -6.48 12.95 -10.74
N ALA A 125 -6.41 14.29 -10.61
CA ALA A 125 -6.54 15.21 -11.74
C ALA A 125 -5.31 15.24 -12.67
N ALA A 126 -4.14 14.76 -12.22
CA ALA A 126 -2.94 14.64 -13.05
C ALA A 126 -2.97 13.37 -13.93
N ALA A 127 -3.51 12.27 -13.42
CA ALA A 127 -3.59 10.99 -14.15
C ALA A 127 -4.63 10.98 -15.29
N LEU A 128 -5.55 11.94 -15.31
CA LEU A 128 -6.57 12.11 -16.35
C LEU A 128 -6.16 13.04 -17.49
N LYS A 129 -4.92 13.56 -17.48
CA LYS A 129 -4.40 14.52 -18.47
C LYS A 129 -3.35 13.94 -19.44
N GLU A 130 -3.09 12.64 -19.42
CA GLU A 130 -2.24 11.95 -20.40
C GLU A 130 -2.99 10.92 -21.25
#